data_AF-A0A359M4V8-F1
#
_entry.id   AF-A0A359M4V8-F1
#
_cell.length_a   1.000
_cell.length_b   1.000
_cell.length_c   1.000
_cell.angle_alpha   90.00
_cell.angle_beta   90.00
_cell.angle_gamma   90.00
#
_symmetry.space_group_name_H-M   'P 1'
#
loop_
_entity.id
_entity.type
_entity.pdbx_description
1 polymer ?
#
loop_
_entity_poly.entity_id
_entity_poly.type
_entity_poly.pdbx_seq_one_letter_code
_entity_poly.pdbx_strand_id
1 'polypeptide(L)'
;GQIPAYEWKFDDVNPPVHAWSCWRVYQIDAKLTGRKDTAFLERVFHKLLMNFTWWVNRKDTLGNNVFEGGFLGLDNIGLFDRSSPAPGGGIIEQSDGTSWMAMYCLNMLKMALELAQERPVYEDIASKFFEHFLYISAAMNSLGEDGLWNEEEGFYFDRLRMPNGKAIPLKVRSMVGLIPLFAVDTLEPQMIERLPGFRSRMQWFLENRPDLVRDIASMTREGVGERRLLSFVPRERLRRILRRMLDETEFLSPYGLRSLSKYHEKNPYSLRIDGTEYKVEYEPAESKTYLFGGNSNWRGPVWFPVNYLMIESLQKLNHYWGDSLTAEFPSGSGVKMNLGEVAAELSRRLSRLFLRDATGRRPVFGGARKFQEDAHFRDHLLFYEYFHGDNGAGIGASHQTGWTALVAKLLQQSGE
;
A
#
# COMPACT_ATOMS: atom_id res chain seq x y z
N GLY A 1 16.08 -17.26 0.77
CA GLY A 1 14.69 -16.80 0.61
C GLY A 1 14.50 -15.47 1.31
N GLN A 2 14.73 -15.44 2.62
CA GLN A 2 14.73 -14.23 3.43
C GLN A 2 15.66 -13.14 2.86
N ILE A 3 15.21 -11.89 2.96
CA ILE A 3 16.01 -10.69 2.74
C ILE A 3 16.13 -10.01 4.11
N PRO A 4 17.36 -9.71 4.60
CA PRO A 4 17.55 -9.07 5.90
C PRO A 4 16.82 -7.72 5.99
N ALA A 5 16.21 -7.42 7.15
CA ALA A 5 15.42 -6.20 7.31
C ALA A 5 16.26 -4.93 7.54
N TYR A 6 16.91 -4.80 8.69
CA TYR A 6 17.70 -3.62 9.05
C TYR A 6 18.81 -3.97 10.05
N GLU A 7 19.77 -3.05 10.25
CA GLU A 7 21.05 -3.28 10.94
C GLU A 7 20.95 -3.78 12.39
N TRP A 8 19.80 -3.58 13.04
CA TRP A 8 19.57 -4.00 14.43
C TRP A 8 18.82 -5.33 14.55
N LYS A 9 18.14 -5.79 13.50
CA LYS A 9 17.33 -7.02 13.54
C LYS A 9 17.13 -7.62 12.14
N PHE A 10 18.07 -8.46 11.71
CA PHE A 10 18.02 -9.09 10.38
C PHE A 10 16.85 -10.06 10.19
N ASP A 11 16.30 -10.59 11.28
CA ASP A 11 15.19 -11.55 11.27
C ASP A 11 13.80 -10.94 11.15
N ASP A 12 13.70 -9.61 11.32
CA ASP A 12 12.46 -8.90 11.05
C ASP A 12 12.16 -8.87 9.55
N VAL A 13 11.03 -8.29 9.18
CA VAL A 13 10.56 -8.29 7.81
C VAL A 13 10.13 -6.90 7.38
N ASN A 14 10.59 -6.50 6.19
CA ASN A 14 10.17 -5.28 5.51
C ASN A 14 9.09 -5.59 4.48
N PRO A 15 8.30 -4.59 4.04
CA PRO A 15 7.38 -4.76 2.93
C PRO A 15 8.11 -5.29 1.68
N PRO A 16 7.62 -6.35 1.02
CA PRO A 16 8.26 -7.00 -0.13
C PRO A 16 8.12 -6.19 -1.44
N VAL A 17 8.47 -4.91 -1.43
CA VAL A 17 8.37 -4.00 -2.59
C VAL A 17 9.42 -4.28 -3.68
N HIS A 18 10.34 -5.23 -3.47
CA HIS A 18 11.42 -5.55 -4.40
C HIS A 18 10.91 -5.96 -5.79
N ALA A 19 9.82 -6.74 -5.86
CA ALA A 19 9.23 -7.11 -7.14
C ALA A 19 8.70 -5.89 -7.89
N TRP A 20 7.99 -5.00 -7.20
CA TRP A 20 7.56 -3.73 -7.78
C TRP A 20 8.76 -2.88 -8.25
N SER A 21 9.81 -2.76 -7.44
CA SER A 21 11.01 -2.00 -7.80
C SER A 21 11.73 -2.58 -9.01
N CYS A 22 11.94 -3.89 -9.06
CA CYS A 22 12.58 -4.56 -10.20
C CYS A 22 11.75 -4.41 -11.49
N TRP A 23 10.43 -4.54 -11.39
CA TRP A 23 9.52 -4.29 -12.51
C TRP A 23 9.64 -2.85 -13.00
N ARG A 24 9.70 -1.87 -12.09
CA ARG A 24 9.82 -0.45 -12.42
C ARG A 24 11.16 -0.14 -13.10
N VAL A 25 12.26 -0.71 -12.61
CA VAL A 25 13.59 -0.58 -13.24
C VAL A 25 13.57 -1.12 -14.67
N TYR A 26 13.01 -2.31 -14.88
CA TYR A 26 12.86 -2.90 -16.21
C TYR A 26 12.05 -1.99 -17.16
N GLN A 27 10.94 -1.42 -16.68
CA GLN A 27 10.13 -0.49 -17.48
C GLN A 27 10.87 0.82 -17.81
N ILE A 28 11.62 1.37 -16.84
CA ILE A 28 12.38 2.62 -17.03
C ILE A 28 13.49 2.38 -18.05
N ASP A 29 14.25 1.30 -17.91
CA ASP A 29 15.32 0.94 -18.85
C ASP A 29 14.78 0.76 -20.27
N ALA A 30 13.67 0.04 -20.43
CA ALA A 30 13.02 -0.13 -21.72
C ALA A 30 12.56 1.19 -22.34
N LYS A 31 12.08 2.14 -21.54
CA LYS A 31 11.69 3.48 -22.01
C LYS A 31 12.90 4.31 -22.45
N LEU A 32 14.02 4.21 -21.75
CA LEU A 32 15.23 5.01 -22.03
C LEU A 32 16.02 4.46 -23.22
N THR A 33 16.12 3.15 -23.35
CA THR A 33 16.93 2.50 -24.39
C THR A 33 16.12 2.08 -25.62
N GLY A 34 14.79 2.05 -25.51
CA GLY A 34 13.89 1.47 -26.51
C GLY A 34 13.94 -0.05 -26.59
N ARG A 35 14.65 -0.74 -25.68
CA ARG A 35 14.84 -2.19 -25.68
C ARG A 35 14.53 -2.78 -24.31
N LYS A 36 13.80 -3.89 -24.30
CA LYS A 36 13.47 -4.61 -23.07
C LYS A 36 14.65 -5.50 -22.63
N ASP A 37 15.14 -5.31 -21.40
CA ASP A 37 16.14 -6.22 -20.80
C ASP A 37 15.47 -7.45 -20.19
N THR A 38 15.04 -8.37 -21.06
CA THR A 38 14.38 -9.63 -20.67
C THR A 38 15.29 -10.52 -19.82
N ALA A 39 16.61 -10.46 -20.02
CA ALA A 39 17.58 -11.23 -19.24
C ALA A 39 17.68 -10.74 -17.79
N PHE A 40 17.68 -9.42 -17.58
CA PHE A 40 17.56 -8.84 -16.23
C PHE A 40 16.26 -9.31 -15.56
N LEU A 41 15.13 -9.17 -16.26
CA LEU A 41 13.81 -9.50 -15.72
C LEU A 41 13.74 -10.97 -15.28
N GLU A 42 14.18 -11.89 -16.14
CA GLU A 42 14.23 -13.32 -15.85
C GLU A 42 15.13 -13.65 -14.64
N ARG A 43 16.30 -13.01 -14.57
CA ARG A 43 17.25 -13.24 -13.47
C ARG A 43 16.69 -12.78 -12.13
N VAL A 44 16.04 -11.62 -12.08
CA VAL A 44 15.43 -11.12 -10.83
C VAL A 44 14.17 -11.91 -10.48
N PHE A 45 13.38 -12.31 -11.49
CA PHE A 45 12.18 -13.13 -11.30
C PHE A 45 12.49 -14.43 -10.54
N HIS A 46 13.53 -15.18 -10.92
CA HIS A 46 13.91 -16.41 -10.20
C HIS A 46 14.33 -16.17 -8.75
N LYS A 47 15.01 -15.05 -8.46
CA LYS A 47 15.39 -14.68 -7.09
C LYS A 47 14.17 -14.28 -6.25
N LEU A 48 13.28 -13.50 -6.85
CA LEU A 48 12.02 -13.09 -6.23
C LEU A 48 11.10 -14.30 -6.00
N LEU A 49 11.09 -15.29 -6.88
CA LEU A 49 10.35 -16.53 -6.67
C LEU A 49 10.79 -17.26 -5.39
N MET A 50 12.10 -17.36 -5.13
CA MET A 50 12.63 -17.94 -3.89
C MET A 50 12.26 -17.12 -2.65
N ASN A 51 12.20 -15.79 -2.79
CA ASN A 51 11.78 -14.90 -1.70
C ASN A 51 10.28 -15.01 -1.43
N PHE A 52 9.45 -15.03 -2.47
CA PHE A 52 8.02 -15.25 -2.38
C PHE A 52 7.69 -16.58 -1.67
N THR A 53 8.34 -17.67 -2.08
CA THR A 53 8.13 -18.99 -1.45
C THR A 53 8.54 -18.98 0.03
N TRP A 54 9.58 -18.22 0.40
CA TRP A 54 9.94 -18.06 1.81
C TRP A 54 8.84 -17.34 2.60
N TRP A 55 8.23 -16.29 2.05
CA TRP A 55 7.12 -15.58 2.68
C TRP A 55 5.94 -16.50 2.96
N VAL A 56 5.47 -17.22 1.93
CA VAL A 56 4.34 -18.16 2.06
C VAL A 56 4.63 -19.22 3.12
N ASN A 57 5.84 -19.75 3.19
CA ASN A 57 6.16 -20.82 4.14
C ASN A 57 6.47 -20.35 5.57
N ARG A 58 6.78 -19.07 5.79
CA ARG A 58 7.28 -18.57 7.10
C ARG A 58 6.40 -17.50 7.73
N LYS A 59 5.49 -16.89 6.98
CA LYS A 59 4.69 -15.74 7.41
C LYS A 59 3.19 -15.96 7.22
N ASP A 60 2.77 -17.18 6.91
CA ASP A 60 1.38 -17.65 6.96
C ASP A 60 1.35 -18.88 7.88
N THR A 61 1.39 -18.67 9.20
CA THR A 61 1.62 -19.78 10.14
C THR A 61 0.43 -20.72 10.23
N LEU A 62 -0.77 -20.20 9.94
CA LEU A 62 -2.02 -20.95 9.93
C LEU A 62 -2.31 -21.61 8.57
N GLY A 63 -1.54 -21.32 7.53
CA GLY A 63 -1.74 -21.84 6.18
C GLY A 63 -3.07 -21.41 5.56
N ASN A 64 -3.61 -20.27 5.99
CA ASN A 64 -4.93 -19.77 5.60
C ASN A 64 -4.85 -18.57 4.65
N ASN A 65 -3.65 -18.23 4.16
CA ASN A 65 -3.36 -17.08 3.29
C ASN A 65 -3.62 -15.72 3.94
N VAL A 66 -3.61 -15.65 5.28
CA VAL A 66 -3.61 -14.41 6.06
C VAL A 66 -2.24 -14.29 6.74
N PHE A 67 -1.50 -13.23 6.41
CA PHE A 67 -0.08 -13.16 6.73
C PHE A 67 0.21 -12.41 8.04
N GLU A 68 1.30 -12.82 8.69
CA GLU A 68 1.86 -12.31 9.95
C GLU A 68 3.26 -11.74 9.66
N GLY A 69 3.31 -10.54 9.09
CA GLY A 69 4.55 -9.89 8.66
C GLY A 69 5.41 -9.27 9.77
N GLY A 70 4.89 -9.14 10.98
CA GLY A 70 5.53 -8.46 12.11
C GLY A 70 5.72 -6.95 11.83
N PHE A 71 6.97 -6.49 11.91
CA PHE A 71 7.41 -5.09 11.75
C PHE A 71 6.83 -4.37 10.52
N LEU A 72 7.14 -4.86 9.31
CA LEU A 72 6.76 -4.29 8.01
C LEU A 72 7.10 -2.80 7.85
N GLY A 73 8.13 -2.29 8.55
CA GLY A 73 8.60 -0.90 8.39
C GLY A 73 7.64 0.17 8.90
N LEU A 74 6.62 -0.22 9.68
CA LEU A 74 5.60 0.67 10.24
C LEU A 74 5.66 0.67 11.78
N ASP A 75 6.79 1.10 12.32
CA ASP A 75 7.25 0.97 13.72
C ASP A 75 6.16 1.03 14.79
N ASN A 76 5.49 2.18 14.91
CA ASN A 76 4.51 2.45 15.97
C ASN A 76 3.06 2.54 15.45
N ILE A 77 2.77 2.04 14.24
CA ILE A 77 1.44 2.16 13.60
C ILE A 77 0.32 1.47 14.40
N GLY A 78 0.66 0.41 15.14
CA GLY A 78 -0.25 -0.44 15.89
C GLY A 78 -0.32 -0.12 17.38
N LEU A 79 -1.16 -0.88 18.09
CA LEU A 79 -1.32 -0.80 19.55
C LEU A 79 -0.12 -1.30 20.35
N PHE A 80 0.60 -2.27 19.80
CA PHE A 80 1.76 -2.92 20.40
C PHE A 80 2.78 -3.27 19.33
N ASP A 81 3.99 -3.61 19.75
CA ASP A 81 5.06 -4.10 18.88
C ASP A 81 4.62 -5.40 18.19
N ARG A 82 4.47 -5.34 16.86
CA ARG A 82 4.03 -6.46 16.02
C ARG A 82 5.12 -7.52 15.82
N SER A 83 6.37 -7.20 16.15
CA SER A 83 7.51 -8.14 16.12
C SER A 83 7.73 -8.87 17.44
N SER A 84 6.99 -8.50 18.49
CA SER A 84 7.02 -9.15 19.80
C SER A 84 5.82 -10.11 19.95
N PRO A 85 5.87 -11.09 20.89
CA PRO A 85 4.73 -11.93 21.19
C PRO A 85 3.48 -11.09 21.51
N ALA A 86 2.36 -11.40 20.87
CA ALA A 86 1.14 -10.61 21.06
C ALA A 86 0.62 -10.73 22.51
N PRO A 87 0.03 -9.66 23.07
CA PRO A 87 -0.56 -9.71 24.41
C PRO A 87 -1.57 -10.86 24.56
N GLY A 88 -1.60 -11.50 25.73
CA GLY A 88 -2.49 -12.64 26.00
C GLY A 88 -2.20 -13.90 25.19
N GLY A 89 -1.01 -14.00 24.57
CA GLY A 89 -0.57 -15.18 23.81
C GLY A 89 -1.27 -15.35 22.47
N GLY A 90 -1.90 -14.31 21.94
CA GLY A 90 -2.59 -14.35 20.65
C GLY A 90 -1.65 -14.29 19.43
N ILE A 91 -2.25 -14.31 18.25
CA ILE A 91 -1.59 -14.13 16.95
C ILE A 91 -2.17 -12.87 16.29
N ILE A 92 -1.31 -12.03 15.71
CA ILE A 92 -1.72 -10.83 14.97
C ILE A 92 -1.82 -11.17 13.48
N GLU A 93 -3.05 -11.28 12.99
CA GLU A 93 -3.32 -11.38 11.56
C GLU A 93 -3.33 -9.97 10.96
N GLN A 94 -2.42 -9.72 10.00
CA GLN A 94 -2.11 -8.36 9.54
C GLN A 94 -2.73 -8.06 8.17
N SER A 95 -3.52 -6.99 8.11
CA SER A 95 -4.14 -6.48 6.89
C SER A 95 -3.10 -5.98 5.90
N ASP A 96 -2.09 -5.24 6.37
CA ASP A 96 -0.99 -4.76 5.54
C ASP A 96 -0.10 -5.90 5.04
N GLY A 97 0.31 -6.82 5.93
CA GLY A 97 1.12 -7.99 5.56
C GLY A 97 0.48 -8.84 4.46
N THR A 98 -0.81 -9.12 4.60
CA THR A 98 -1.60 -9.87 3.62
C THR A 98 -1.70 -9.11 2.29
N SER A 99 -1.95 -7.80 2.35
CA SER A 99 -2.06 -6.93 1.18
C SER A 99 -0.73 -6.77 0.42
N TRP A 100 0.39 -6.71 1.13
CA TRP A 100 1.71 -6.68 0.52
C TRP A 100 2.01 -7.97 -0.25
N MET A 101 1.60 -9.12 0.28
CA MET A 101 1.76 -10.40 -0.40
C MET A 101 0.84 -10.51 -1.63
N ALA A 102 -0.37 -9.96 -1.57
CA ALA A 102 -1.24 -9.85 -2.73
C ALA A 102 -0.62 -8.95 -3.82
N MET A 103 -0.06 -7.79 -3.45
CA MET A 103 0.67 -6.92 -4.37
C MET A 103 1.90 -7.64 -4.96
N TYR A 104 2.63 -8.41 -4.14
CA TYR A 104 3.76 -9.22 -4.61
C TYR A 104 3.31 -10.27 -5.63
N CYS A 105 2.21 -10.98 -5.38
CA CYS A 105 1.61 -11.90 -6.36
C CYS A 105 1.34 -11.21 -7.70
N LEU A 106 0.72 -10.03 -7.68
CA LEU A 106 0.41 -9.29 -8.91
C LEU A 106 1.67 -8.84 -9.66
N ASN A 107 2.70 -8.37 -8.94
CA ASN A 107 3.96 -8.02 -9.57
C ASN A 107 4.62 -9.23 -10.22
N MET A 108 4.64 -10.39 -9.54
CA MET A 108 5.20 -11.62 -10.08
C MET A 108 4.39 -12.16 -11.26
N LEU A 109 3.05 -12.09 -11.20
CA LEU A 109 2.18 -12.40 -12.32
C LEU A 109 2.53 -11.54 -13.54
N LYS A 110 2.69 -10.23 -13.35
CA LYS A 110 3.02 -9.30 -14.43
C LYS A 110 4.37 -9.59 -15.07
N MET A 111 5.39 -9.87 -14.25
CA MET A 111 6.70 -10.30 -14.75
C MET A 111 6.61 -11.63 -15.52
N ALA A 112 5.86 -12.60 -15.00
CA ALA A 112 5.70 -13.90 -15.66
C ALA A 112 4.97 -13.77 -17.01
N LEU A 113 3.91 -12.96 -17.09
CA LEU A 113 3.19 -12.71 -18.34
C LEU A 113 4.05 -11.98 -19.37
N GLU A 114 4.91 -11.05 -18.92
CA GLU A 114 5.88 -10.36 -19.78
C GLU A 114 6.93 -11.34 -20.33
N LEU A 115 7.53 -12.17 -19.47
CA LEU A 115 8.49 -13.21 -19.88
C LEU A 115 7.83 -14.26 -20.81
N ALA A 116 6.56 -14.58 -20.57
CA ALA A 116 5.80 -15.53 -21.37
C ALA A 116 5.57 -15.08 -22.81
N GLN A 117 5.68 -13.76 -23.10
CA GLN A 117 5.59 -13.25 -24.47
C GLN A 117 6.67 -13.83 -25.40
N GLU A 118 7.84 -14.15 -24.85
CA GLU A 118 8.97 -14.74 -25.60
C GLU A 118 9.21 -16.21 -25.22
N ARG A 119 8.80 -16.61 -24.00
CA ARG A 119 9.13 -17.91 -23.41
C ARG A 119 7.88 -18.57 -22.80
N PRO A 120 7.12 -19.37 -23.57
CA PRO A 120 5.83 -19.94 -23.16
C PRO A 120 5.85 -20.73 -21.84
N VAL A 121 7.01 -21.26 -21.42
CA VAL A 121 7.18 -21.94 -20.13
C VAL A 121 6.79 -21.08 -18.92
N TYR A 122 6.80 -19.75 -19.05
CA TYR A 122 6.36 -18.85 -17.98
C TYR A 122 4.83 -18.76 -17.84
N GLU A 123 4.05 -19.30 -18.76
CA GLU A 123 2.57 -19.34 -18.63
C GLU A 123 2.13 -20.18 -17.41
N ASP A 124 2.86 -21.26 -17.10
CA ASP A 124 2.57 -22.12 -15.96
C ASP A 124 2.74 -21.36 -14.64
N ILE A 125 3.84 -20.62 -14.51
CA ILE A 125 4.11 -19.86 -13.30
C ILE A 125 3.24 -18.60 -13.20
N ALA A 126 2.88 -17.98 -14.33
CA ALA A 126 1.87 -16.93 -14.36
C ALA A 126 0.54 -17.45 -13.79
N SER A 127 0.10 -18.63 -14.23
CA SER A 127 -1.13 -19.27 -13.71
C SER A 127 -1.06 -19.49 -12.21
N LYS A 128 0.08 -19.94 -11.68
CA LYS A 128 0.32 -20.11 -10.23
C LYS A 128 0.17 -18.80 -9.46
N PHE A 129 0.72 -17.69 -9.97
CA PHE A 129 0.60 -16.39 -9.28
C PHE A 129 -0.82 -15.80 -9.38
N PHE A 130 -1.50 -16.03 -10.50
CA PHE A 130 -2.91 -15.69 -10.63
C PHE A 130 -3.75 -16.45 -9.60
N GLU A 131 -3.65 -17.77 -9.54
CA GLU A 131 -4.36 -18.61 -8.56
C GLU A 131 -4.05 -18.18 -7.12
N HIS A 132 -2.78 -17.97 -6.79
CA HIS A 132 -2.38 -17.58 -5.44
C HIS A 132 -2.93 -16.20 -5.06
N PHE A 133 -3.03 -15.25 -5.99
CA PHE A 133 -3.72 -13.99 -5.76
C PHE A 133 -5.20 -14.20 -5.43
N LEU A 134 -5.90 -15.13 -6.11
CA LEU A 134 -7.30 -15.43 -5.80
C LEU A 134 -7.46 -15.95 -4.36
N TYR A 135 -6.58 -16.85 -3.91
CA TYR A 135 -6.63 -17.39 -2.55
C TYR A 135 -6.41 -16.32 -1.48
N ILE A 136 -5.39 -15.48 -1.63
CA ILE A 136 -5.15 -14.38 -0.68
C ILE A 136 -6.35 -13.41 -0.69
N SER A 137 -6.91 -13.11 -1.86
CA SER A 137 -8.06 -12.21 -1.99
C SER A 137 -9.30 -12.78 -1.31
N ALA A 138 -9.57 -14.07 -1.48
CA ALA A 138 -10.66 -14.74 -0.79
C ALA A 138 -10.47 -14.71 0.74
N ALA A 139 -9.27 -15.07 1.22
CA ALA A 139 -8.96 -15.09 2.65
C ALA A 139 -9.15 -13.72 3.32
N MET A 140 -8.64 -12.65 2.69
CA MET A 140 -8.81 -11.28 3.19
C MET A 140 -10.27 -10.86 3.27
N ASN A 141 -11.06 -11.24 2.26
CA ASN A 141 -12.42 -10.75 2.05
C ASN A 141 -13.52 -11.64 2.64
N SER A 142 -13.15 -12.81 3.19
CA SER A 142 -14.02 -13.74 3.93
C SER A 142 -14.95 -13.01 4.89
N LEU A 143 -16.19 -13.49 5.01
CA LEU A 143 -17.18 -12.90 5.90
C LEU A 143 -16.93 -13.34 7.36
N GLY A 144 -17.34 -12.51 8.32
CA GLY A 144 -17.32 -12.86 9.74
C GLY A 144 -15.91 -12.84 10.35
N GLU A 145 -15.61 -13.83 11.19
CA GLU A 145 -14.37 -13.89 11.99
C GLU A 145 -13.14 -14.37 11.21
N ASP A 146 -13.32 -14.69 9.92
CA ASP A 146 -12.27 -15.26 9.08
C ASP A 146 -11.56 -14.21 8.23
N GLY A 147 -12.24 -13.13 7.80
CA GLY A 147 -11.65 -12.03 7.01
C GLY A 147 -11.32 -10.76 7.81
N LEU A 148 -10.52 -9.88 7.20
CA LEU A 148 -10.00 -8.67 7.86
C LEU A 148 -10.83 -7.41 7.55
N TRP A 149 -11.89 -7.54 6.75
CA TRP A 149 -12.86 -6.48 6.51
C TRP A 149 -13.86 -6.40 7.66
N ASN A 150 -13.99 -5.21 8.25
CA ASN A 150 -15.04 -4.95 9.22
C ASN A 150 -16.24 -4.28 8.53
N GLU A 151 -17.39 -4.96 8.50
CA GLU A 151 -18.58 -4.49 7.78
C GLU A 151 -19.25 -3.26 8.44
N GLU A 152 -19.21 -3.17 9.76
CA GLU A 152 -19.76 -2.03 10.52
C GLU A 152 -18.97 -0.74 10.21
N GLU A 153 -17.65 -0.82 10.29
CA GLU A 153 -16.76 0.30 10.02
C GLU A 153 -16.62 0.55 8.51
N GLY A 154 -16.66 -0.48 7.68
CA GLY A 154 -16.37 -0.35 6.26
C GLY A 154 -14.90 -0.07 5.99
N PHE A 155 -14.03 -0.80 6.69
CA PHE A 155 -12.59 -0.64 6.60
C PHE A 155 -11.88 -1.94 6.98
N TYR A 156 -10.63 -2.09 6.52
CA TYR A 156 -9.80 -3.23 6.89
C TYR A 156 -9.01 -2.92 8.17
N PHE A 157 -8.85 -3.92 9.02
CA PHE A 157 -8.10 -3.83 10.27
C PHE A 157 -7.24 -5.07 10.48
N ASP A 158 -6.16 -4.91 11.23
CA ASP A 158 -5.48 -6.06 11.84
C ASP A 158 -6.42 -6.75 12.84
N ARG A 159 -6.16 -8.02 13.11
CA ARG A 159 -6.97 -8.83 14.02
C ARG A 159 -6.07 -9.58 14.99
N LEU A 160 -6.44 -9.55 16.27
CA LEU A 160 -5.81 -10.36 17.30
C LEU A 160 -6.64 -11.63 17.51
N ARG A 161 -6.08 -12.78 17.15
CA ARG A 161 -6.68 -14.09 17.39
C ARG A 161 -6.16 -14.65 18.71
N MET A 162 -7.04 -14.70 19.71
CA MET A 162 -6.70 -15.18 21.05
C MET A 162 -6.65 -16.71 21.10
N PRO A 163 -5.91 -17.32 22.05
CA PRO A 163 -5.83 -18.79 22.20
C PRO A 163 -7.18 -19.49 22.40
N ASN A 164 -8.19 -18.78 22.91
CA ASN A 164 -9.55 -19.28 23.08
C ASN A 164 -10.40 -19.21 21.79
N GLY A 165 -9.79 -18.88 20.65
CA GLY A 165 -10.45 -18.76 19.36
C GLY A 165 -11.08 -17.38 19.10
N LYS A 166 -11.19 -16.51 20.12
CA LYS A 166 -11.79 -15.18 19.95
C LYS A 166 -10.98 -14.32 18.99
N ALA A 167 -11.65 -13.81 17.97
CA ALA A 167 -11.14 -12.81 17.04
C ALA A 167 -11.46 -11.39 17.54
N ILE A 168 -10.44 -10.56 17.76
CA ILE A 168 -10.60 -9.16 18.19
C ILE A 168 -10.08 -8.25 17.06
N PRO A 169 -10.96 -7.52 16.35
CA PRO A 169 -10.51 -6.55 15.37
C PRO A 169 -9.83 -5.37 16.08
N LEU A 170 -8.62 -5.02 15.66
CA LEU A 170 -7.86 -3.89 16.16
C LEU A 170 -8.30 -2.64 15.39
N LYS A 171 -9.36 -1.97 15.87
CA LYS A 171 -10.07 -0.86 15.17
C LYS A 171 -9.26 0.46 15.12
N VAL A 172 -7.99 0.39 14.72
CA VAL A 172 -7.10 1.53 14.45
C VAL A 172 -7.23 1.94 12.98
N ARG A 173 -7.81 3.11 12.71
CA ARG A 173 -7.94 3.68 11.37
C ARG A 173 -6.59 4.23 10.92
N SER A 174 -5.76 3.36 10.36
CA SER A 174 -4.41 3.68 9.91
C SER A 174 -4.17 3.31 8.45
N MET A 175 -2.97 3.64 7.96
CA MET A 175 -2.49 3.25 6.64
C MET A 175 -2.59 1.74 6.40
N VAL A 176 -2.57 0.92 7.45
CA VAL A 176 -2.78 -0.53 7.38
C VAL A 176 -4.09 -0.92 6.69
N GLY A 177 -5.16 -0.14 6.90
CA GLY A 177 -6.44 -0.37 6.25
C GLY A 177 -6.57 0.27 4.85
N LEU A 178 -5.58 1.07 4.44
CA LEU A 178 -5.48 1.64 3.09
C LEU A 178 -4.54 0.84 2.17
N ILE A 179 -3.51 0.18 2.72
CA ILE A 179 -2.58 -0.69 1.99
C ILE A 179 -3.26 -1.78 1.12
N PRO A 180 -4.45 -2.33 1.45
CA PRO A 180 -5.19 -3.20 0.54
C PRO A 180 -5.39 -2.65 -0.88
N LEU A 181 -5.43 -1.33 -1.04
CA LEU A 181 -5.55 -0.66 -2.35
C LEU A 181 -4.29 -0.83 -3.23
N PHE A 182 -3.15 -1.23 -2.66
CA PHE A 182 -1.90 -1.45 -3.39
C PHE A 182 -1.92 -2.70 -4.25
N ALA A 183 -2.74 -3.69 -3.85
CA ALA A 183 -2.93 -4.94 -4.58
C ALA A 183 -3.94 -4.76 -5.71
N VAL A 184 -3.53 -4.01 -6.73
CA VAL A 184 -4.30 -3.78 -7.95
C VAL A 184 -3.43 -3.83 -9.21
N ASP A 185 -3.93 -4.52 -10.24
CA ASP A 185 -3.39 -4.48 -11.61
C ASP A 185 -4.48 -4.81 -12.65
N THR A 186 -4.18 -4.56 -13.92
CA THR A 186 -5.07 -4.82 -15.06
C THR A 186 -4.45 -5.84 -16.00
N LEU A 187 -5.27 -6.75 -16.51
CA LEU A 187 -4.87 -7.65 -17.59
C LEU A 187 -5.38 -7.09 -18.93
N GLU A 188 -4.44 -6.82 -19.83
CA GLU A 188 -4.74 -6.33 -21.18
C GLU A 188 -5.22 -7.50 -22.07
N PRO A 189 -6.33 -7.36 -22.81
CA PRO A 189 -6.88 -8.44 -23.64
C PRO A 189 -5.86 -9.02 -24.62
N GLN A 190 -5.09 -8.13 -25.28
CA GLN A 190 -4.11 -8.51 -26.29
C GLN A 190 -2.95 -9.33 -25.70
N MET A 191 -2.64 -9.13 -24.40
CA MET A 191 -1.63 -9.92 -23.70
C MET A 191 -2.17 -11.33 -23.40
N ILE A 192 -3.43 -11.43 -22.97
CA ILE A 192 -4.08 -12.72 -22.68
C ILE A 192 -4.25 -13.56 -23.97
N GLU A 193 -4.65 -12.93 -25.07
CA GLU A 193 -4.88 -13.63 -26.34
C GLU A 193 -3.62 -14.35 -26.88
N ARG A 194 -2.44 -13.79 -26.60
CA ARG A 194 -1.15 -14.36 -27.01
C ARG A 194 -0.66 -15.51 -26.12
N LEU A 195 -1.34 -15.76 -25.00
CA LEU A 195 -0.93 -16.73 -23.98
C LEU A 195 -2.06 -17.77 -23.75
N PRO A 196 -2.24 -18.73 -24.69
CA PRO A 196 -3.39 -19.64 -24.67
C PRO A 196 -3.41 -20.59 -23.46
N GLY A 197 -2.25 -20.97 -22.92
CA GLY A 197 -2.15 -21.81 -21.73
C GLY A 197 -2.62 -21.07 -20.47
N PHE A 198 -2.12 -19.85 -20.28
CA PHE A 198 -2.58 -18.97 -19.21
C PHE A 198 -4.08 -18.65 -19.34
N ARG A 199 -4.54 -18.28 -20.55
CA ARG A 199 -5.94 -17.97 -20.83
C ARG A 199 -6.86 -19.13 -20.44
N SER A 200 -6.49 -20.36 -20.82
CA SER A 200 -7.27 -21.56 -20.54
C SER A 200 -7.38 -21.82 -19.04
N ARG A 201 -6.27 -21.70 -18.28
CA ARG A 201 -6.30 -21.86 -16.82
C ARG A 201 -7.08 -20.74 -16.12
N MET A 202 -6.89 -19.49 -16.54
CA MET A 202 -7.67 -18.37 -16.02
C MET A 202 -9.17 -18.63 -16.21
N GLN A 203 -9.59 -19.00 -17.42
CA GLN A 203 -11.00 -19.26 -17.70
C GLN A 203 -11.55 -20.42 -16.87
N TRP A 204 -10.77 -21.51 -16.73
CA TRP A 204 -11.15 -22.63 -15.88
C TRP A 204 -11.41 -22.19 -14.43
N PHE A 205 -10.55 -21.35 -13.84
CA PHE A 205 -10.76 -20.82 -12.49
C PHE A 205 -12.02 -19.96 -12.39
N LEU A 206 -12.29 -19.11 -13.38
CA LEU A 206 -13.49 -18.27 -13.42
C LEU A 206 -14.79 -19.10 -13.45
N GLU A 207 -14.77 -20.23 -14.15
CA GLU A 207 -15.93 -21.12 -14.30
C GLU A 207 -16.09 -22.10 -13.13
N ASN A 208 -14.99 -22.62 -12.59
CA ASN A 208 -15.01 -23.75 -11.66
C ASN A 208 -14.75 -23.35 -10.20
N ARG A 209 -14.27 -22.14 -9.93
CA ARG A 209 -13.99 -21.62 -8.57
C ARG A 209 -14.67 -20.28 -8.29
N PRO A 210 -16.02 -20.20 -8.43
CA PRO A 210 -16.77 -18.96 -8.16
C PRO A 210 -16.62 -18.49 -6.71
N ASP A 211 -16.31 -19.40 -5.78
CA ASP A 211 -16.00 -19.12 -4.38
C ASP A 211 -14.79 -18.18 -4.21
N LEU A 212 -13.79 -18.27 -5.09
CA LEU A 212 -12.59 -17.42 -5.07
C LEU A 212 -12.74 -16.14 -5.89
N VAL A 213 -13.60 -16.18 -6.90
CA VAL A 213 -13.70 -15.12 -7.93
C VAL A 213 -14.74 -14.07 -7.58
N ARG A 214 -15.78 -14.43 -6.81
CA ARG A 214 -16.86 -13.53 -6.40
C ARG A 214 -16.34 -12.25 -5.73
N ASP A 215 -15.27 -12.37 -4.95
CA ASP A 215 -14.76 -11.30 -4.11
C ASP A 215 -13.66 -10.47 -4.79
N ILE A 216 -13.39 -10.71 -6.08
CA ILE A 216 -12.45 -9.92 -6.88
C ILE A 216 -13.22 -8.98 -7.78
N ALA A 217 -12.88 -7.69 -7.73
CA ALA A 217 -13.54 -6.70 -8.55
C ALA A 217 -13.33 -7.02 -10.03
N SER A 218 -14.40 -7.43 -10.72
CA SER A 218 -14.53 -7.34 -12.17
C SER A 218 -13.61 -8.25 -13.01
N MET A 219 -13.56 -9.53 -12.67
CA MET A 219 -12.99 -10.57 -13.54
C MET A 219 -13.95 -11.09 -14.61
N THR A 220 -15.25 -10.83 -14.44
CA THR A 220 -16.34 -11.25 -15.34
C THR A 220 -16.98 -10.07 -16.09
N ARG A 221 -16.59 -8.83 -15.77
CA ARG A 221 -17.04 -7.63 -16.48
C ARG A 221 -15.84 -6.89 -17.02
N GLU A 222 -15.96 -6.47 -18.26
CA GLU A 222 -14.93 -5.76 -18.98
C GLU A 222 -14.93 -4.28 -18.61
N GLY A 223 -13.73 -3.73 -18.37
CA GLY A 223 -13.51 -2.31 -18.13
C GLY A 223 -13.25 -1.54 -19.43
N VAL A 224 -12.66 -0.35 -19.31
CA VAL A 224 -12.24 0.43 -20.49
C VAL A 224 -11.25 -0.39 -21.33
N GLY A 225 -11.56 -0.57 -22.62
CA GLY A 225 -10.73 -1.35 -23.55
C GLY A 225 -10.75 -2.86 -23.29
N GLU A 226 -11.88 -3.40 -22.81
CA GLU A 226 -12.10 -4.84 -22.56
C GLU A 226 -11.19 -5.45 -21.49
N ARG A 227 -10.52 -4.60 -20.70
CA ARG A 227 -9.59 -5.01 -19.64
C ARG A 227 -10.30 -5.81 -18.57
N ARG A 228 -9.53 -6.68 -17.89
CA ARG A 228 -9.94 -7.33 -16.63
C ARG A 228 -9.19 -6.70 -15.46
N LEU A 229 -9.85 -6.58 -14.31
CA LEU A 229 -9.27 -6.00 -13.10
C LEU A 229 -8.92 -7.12 -12.12
N LEU A 230 -7.69 -7.11 -11.64
CA LEU A 230 -7.26 -7.86 -10.46
C LEU A 230 -7.14 -6.86 -9.32
N SER A 231 -8.17 -6.77 -8.49
CA SER A 231 -8.19 -5.89 -7.32
C SER A 231 -8.59 -6.66 -6.08
N PHE A 232 -7.78 -6.48 -5.05
CA PHE A 232 -7.99 -7.04 -3.73
C PHE A 232 -9.21 -6.44 -3.02
N VAL A 233 -9.57 -5.21 -3.38
CA VAL A 233 -10.70 -4.47 -2.81
C VAL A 233 -11.88 -4.47 -3.81
N PRO A 234 -13.03 -5.06 -3.45
CA PRO A 234 -14.27 -4.97 -4.22
C PRO A 234 -14.76 -3.53 -4.41
N ARG A 235 -15.49 -3.27 -5.50
CA ARG A 235 -15.99 -1.92 -5.85
C ARG A 235 -16.74 -1.19 -4.72
N GLU A 236 -17.63 -1.89 -4.02
CA GLU A 236 -18.43 -1.27 -2.94
C GLU A 236 -17.57 -0.97 -1.70
N ARG A 237 -16.62 -1.84 -1.37
CA ARG A 237 -15.64 -1.61 -0.29
C ARG A 237 -14.72 -0.44 -0.64
N LEU A 238 -14.27 -0.36 -1.90
CA LEU A 238 -13.45 0.74 -2.43
C LEU A 238 -14.15 2.09 -2.22
N ARG A 239 -15.45 2.22 -2.53
CA ARG A 239 -16.20 3.46 -2.29
C ARG A 239 -16.21 3.88 -0.82
N ARG A 240 -16.37 2.93 0.11
CA ARG A 240 -16.36 3.21 1.56
C ARG A 240 -14.98 3.64 2.05
N ILE A 241 -13.93 3.00 1.55
CA ILE A 241 -12.55 3.37 1.86
C ILE A 241 -12.24 4.77 1.31
N LEU A 242 -12.57 5.06 0.04
CA LEU A 242 -12.32 6.36 -0.58
C LEU A 242 -13.00 7.49 0.20
N ARG A 243 -14.22 7.28 0.69
CA ARG A 243 -14.92 8.27 1.53
C ARG A 243 -14.16 8.62 2.81
N ARG A 244 -13.44 7.67 3.42
CA ARG A 244 -12.60 7.94 4.61
C ARG A 244 -11.24 8.50 4.23
N MET A 245 -10.61 7.91 3.20
CA MET A 245 -9.28 8.29 2.72
C MET A 245 -9.23 9.76 2.27
N LEU A 246 -10.32 10.24 1.68
CA LEU A 246 -10.44 11.59 1.12
C LEU A 246 -11.13 12.59 2.06
N ASP A 247 -11.37 12.22 3.32
CA ASP A 247 -11.94 13.11 4.33
C ASP A 247 -10.82 13.85 5.08
N GLU A 248 -10.92 15.19 5.15
CA GLU A 248 -9.90 16.04 5.76
C GLU A 248 -9.84 15.92 7.30
N THR A 249 -10.92 15.46 7.91
CA THR A 249 -11.00 15.12 9.34
C THR A 249 -10.47 13.72 9.66
N GLU A 250 -10.14 12.94 8.63
CA GLU A 250 -9.56 11.60 8.74
C GLU A 250 -8.15 11.58 8.11
N PHE A 251 -8.00 11.02 6.91
CA PHE A 251 -6.70 10.77 6.29
C PHE A 251 -6.19 11.91 5.41
N LEU A 252 -7.07 12.72 4.82
CA LEU A 252 -6.68 13.71 3.81
C LEU A 252 -6.05 14.94 4.48
N SER A 253 -4.73 15.05 4.40
CA SER A 253 -3.98 16.23 4.78
C SER A 253 -3.90 17.23 3.61
N PRO A 254 -3.71 18.53 3.86
CA PRO A 254 -3.28 19.49 2.83
C PRO A 254 -1.99 19.08 2.08
N TYR A 255 -1.25 18.10 2.61
CA TYR A 255 0.08 17.69 2.13
C TYR A 255 0.17 16.21 1.71
N GLY A 256 -0.93 15.48 1.68
CA GLY A 256 -0.98 14.05 1.30
C GLY A 256 -1.92 13.25 2.18
N LEU A 257 -1.74 11.93 2.25
CA LEU A 257 -2.44 11.05 3.16
C LEU A 257 -1.65 10.87 4.45
N ARG A 258 -2.30 11.07 5.59
CA ARG A 258 -1.78 10.79 6.93
C ARG A 258 -1.62 9.28 7.13
N SER A 259 -0.61 8.87 7.88
CA SER A 259 -0.40 7.46 8.22
C SER A 259 -1.41 6.92 9.25
N LEU A 260 -1.98 7.79 10.08
CA LEU A 260 -3.08 7.51 10.99
C LEU A 260 -4.16 8.56 10.80
N SER A 261 -5.42 8.13 10.85
CA SER A 261 -6.55 9.05 10.75
C SER A 261 -6.55 10.06 11.88
N LYS A 262 -6.79 11.33 11.53
CA LYS A 262 -7.01 12.43 12.47
C LYS A 262 -8.24 12.23 13.35
N TYR A 263 -9.16 11.32 13.01
CA TYR A 263 -10.26 10.90 13.87
C TYR A 263 -9.80 10.47 15.28
N HIS A 264 -8.62 9.85 15.37
CA HIS A 264 -8.04 9.38 16.62
C HIS A 264 -7.49 10.50 17.52
N GLU A 265 -7.49 11.75 17.07
CA GLU A 265 -7.21 12.92 17.91
C GLU A 265 -8.31 13.09 18.98
N LYS A 266 -9.58 12.95 18.57
CA LYS A 266 -10.74 13.05 19.46
C LYS A 266 -11.23 11.70 19.98
N ASN A 267 -10.89 10.62 19.27
CA ASN A 267 -11.37 9.27 19.54
C ASN A 267 -10.19 8.28 19.59
N PRO A 268 -9.30 8.38 20.59
CA PRO A 268 -8.19 7.44 20.72
C PRO A 268 -8.73 6.02 20.86
N TYR A 269 -8.00 5.06 20.29
CA TYR A 269 -8.37 3.65 20.41
C TYR A 269 -7.58 3.00 21.54
N SER A 270 -8.30 2.38 22.48
CA SER A 270 -7.71 1.64 23.60
C SER A 270 -8.19 0.18 23.60
N LEU A 271 -7.32 -0.73 23.99
CA LEU A 271 -7.64 -2.14 24.22
C LEU A 271 -6.98 -2.60 25.52
N ARG A 272 -7.75 -3.31 26.37
CA ARG A 272 -7.24 -3.86 27.63
C ARG A 272 -7.10 -5.37 27.55
N ILE A 273 -5.89 -5.87 27.77
CA ILE A 273 -5.55 -7.30 27.77
C ILE A 273 -4.69 -7.58 29.01
N ASP A 274 -5.04 -8.61 29.78
CA ASP A 274 -4.33 -9.02 31.00
C ASP A 274 -4.03 -7.87 31.97
N GLY A 275 -5.01 -6.99 32.15
CA GLY A 275 -4.91 -5.84 33.05
C GLY A 275 -4.15 -4.63 32.48
N THR A 276 -3.41 -4.78 31.38
CA THR A 276 -2.64 -3.72 30.70
C THR A 276 -3.49 -3.02 29.63
N GLU A 277 -3.47 -1.69 29.61
CA GLU A 277 -4.12 -0.87 28.57
C GLU A 277 -3.10 -0.52 27.47
N TYR A 278 -3.46 -0.81 26.23
CA TYR A 278 -2.74 -0.39 25.03
C TYR A 278 -3.54 0.73 24.36
N LYS A 279 -2.87 1.81 23.94
CA LYS A 279 -3.53 3.00 23.38
C LYS A 279 -2.81 3.53 22.14
N VAL A 280 -3.60 3.95 21.15
CA VAL A 280 -3.16 4.72 19.97
C VAL A 280 -3.92 6.04 19.92
N GLU A 281 -3.19 7.13 19.70
CA GLU A 281 -3.72 8.48 19.49
C GLU A 281 -3.04 9.14 18.29
N TYR A 282 -3.67 10.19 17.74
CA TYR A 282 -3.11 10.95 16.63
C TYR A 282 -1.94 11.82 17.08
N GLU A 283 -0.80 11.64 16.44
CA GLU A 283 0.47 12.34 16.69
C GLU A 283 0.99 12.83 15.34
N PRO A 284 0.74 14.10 14.95
CA PRO A 284 1.05 14.54 13.60
C PRO A 284 2.54 14.77 13.35
N ALA A 285 3.39 14.72 14.38
CA ALA A 285 4.80 15.10 14.35
C ALA A 285 5.71 13.96 14.87
N GLU A 286 6.62 14.24 15.80
CA GLU A 286 7.42 13.22 16.49
C GLU A 286 6.55 12.28 17.35
N SER A 287 7.02 11.04 17.51
CA SER A 287 6.35 10.05 18.36
C SER A 287 6.43 10.46 19.83
N LYS A 288 5.33 10.32 20.58
CA LYS A 288 5.34 10.46 22.05
C LYS A 288 5.77 9.18 22.77
N THR A 289 5.92 8.09 22.03
CA THR A 289 6.28 6.77 22.57
C THR A 289 7.67 6.33 22.11
N TYR A 290 8.35 5.54 22.94
CA TYR A 290 9.69 5.00 22.63
C TYR A 290 9.65 3.64 21.90
N LEU A 291 8.50 3.24 21.32
CA LEU A 291 8.43 2.05 20.48
C LEU A 291 9.46 2.17 19.34
N PHE A 292 10.27 1.13 19.14
CA PHE A 292 11.38 1.11 18.18
C PHE A 292 12.37 2.29 18.31
N GLY A 293 12.60 2.77 19.53
CA GLY A 293 13.55 3.84 19.80
C GLY A 293 12.99 5.26 19.59
N GLY A 294 11.73 5.41 19.17
CA GLY A 294 11.01 6.69 19.12
C GLY A 294 11.45 7.66 18.00
N ASN A 295 12.30 7.22 17.07
CA ASN A 295 12.86 8.07 16.01
C ASN A 295 11.89 8.31 14.85
N SER A 296 11.07 7.32 14.51
CA SER A 296 10.10 7.38 13.41
C SER A 296 8.67 7.36 13.96
N ASN A 297 7.75 8.04 13.27
CA ASN A 297 6.36 8.10 13.69
C ASN A 297 5.38 7.82 12.53
N TRP A 298 4.56 6.80 12.74
CA TRP A 298 3.49 6.36 11.84
C TRP A 298 2.10 6.68 12.40
N ARG A 299 1.97 7.41 13.51
CA ARG A 299 0.69 7.78 14.15
C ARG A 299 0.10 9.11 13.68
N GLY A 300 0.40 9.55 12.47
CA GLY A 300 -0.20 10.76 11.90
C GLY A 300 0.57 11.47 10.79
N PRO A 301 1.91 11.39 10.71
CA PRO A 301 2.66 12.06 9.66
C PRO A 301 2.33 11.58 8.24
N VAL A 302 2.71 12.39 7.26
CA VAL A 302 2.66 12.06 5.83
C VAL A 302 3.99 11.44 5.41
N TRP A 303 3.91 10.26 4.79
CA TRP A 303 5.06 9.50 4.31
C TRP A 303 5.02 9.32 2.80
N PHE A 304 6.11 9.66 2.11
CA PHE A 304 6.21 9.58 0.65
C PHE A 304 5.99 8.18 0.06
N PRO A 305 6.60 7.08 0.58
CA PRO A 305 6.49 5.77 -0.05
C PRO A 305 5.04 5.30 -0.23
N VAL A 306 4.24 5.32 0.84
CA VAL A 306 2.86 4.84 0.84
C VAL A 306 1.92 5.76 0.07
N ASN A 307 2.17 7.07 0.10
CA ASN A 307 1.44 8.04 -0.69
C ASN A 307 1.70 7.85 -2.20
N TYR A 308 2.96 7.63 -2.57
CA TYR A 308 3.35 7.39 -3.95
C TYR A 308 2.73 6.10 -4.49
N LEU A 309 2.76 5.01 -3.72
CA LEU A 309 2.10 3.76 -4.08
C LEU A 309 0.57 3.92 -4.18
N MET A 310 -0.04 4.72 -3.30
CA MET A 310 -1.47 5.02 -3.39
C MET A 310 -1.82 5.74 -4.69
N ILE A 311 -1.01 6.73 -5.09
CA ILE A 311 -1.17 7.45 -6.35
C ILE A 311 -1.09 6.48 -7.54
N GLU A 312 -0.09 5.59 -7.57
CA GLU A 312 0.02 4.57 -8.63
C GLU A 312 -1.20 3.61 -8.63
N SER A 313 -1.69 3.20 -7.47
CA SER A 313 -2.89 2.36 -7.35
C SER A 313 -4.15 3.04 -7.88
N LEU A 314 -4.36 4.31 -7.54
CA LEU A 314 -5.49 5.08 -8.03
C LEU A 314 -5.42 5.27 -9.55
N GLN A 315 -4.22 5.47 -10.10
CA GLN A 315 -4.01 5.51 -11.56
C GLN A 315 -4.36 4.17 -12.22
N LYS A 316 -3.96 3.04 -11.64
CA LYS A 316 -4.32 1.71 -12.15
C LYS A 316 -5.83 1.46 -12.08
N LEU A 317 -6.47 1.84 -10.97
CA LEU A 317 -7.93 1.74 -10.84
C LEU A 317 -8.64 2.64 -11.87
N ASN A 318 -8.13 3.84 -12.11
CA ASN A 318 -8.65 4.75 -13.14
C ASN A 318 -8.46 4.20 -14.56
N HIS A 319 -7.32 3.56 -14.84
CA HIS A 319 -7.07 2.91 -16.14
C HIS A 319 -8.11 1.84 -16.46
N TYR A 320 -8.64 1.15 -15.44
CA TYR A 320 -9.73 0.20 -15.59
C TYR A 320 -11.12 0.86 -15.65
N TRP A 321 -11.45 1.71 -14.67
CA TRP A 321 -12.80 2.24 -14.50
C TRP A 321 -13.09 3.48 -15.37
N GLY A 322 -12.08 4.24 -15.76
CA GLY A 322 -12.25 5.58 -16.34
C GLY A 322 -13.19 6.44 -15.49
N ASP A 323 -14.09 7.17 -16.17
CA ASP A 323 -15.05 8.07 -15.51
C ASP A 323 -16.24 7.34 -14.85
N SER A 324 -16.34 6.01 -14.99
CA SER A 324 -17.46 5.23 -14.43
C SER A 324 -17.40 5.05 -12.91
N LEU A 325 -16.25 5.36 -12.30
CA LEU A 325 -16.06 5.38 -10.86
C LEU A 325 -15.53 6.74 -10.44
N THR A 326 -16.37 7.47 -9.69
CA THR A 326 -16.01 8.76 -9.10
C THR A 326 -16.08 8.69 -7.58
N ALA A 327 -15.33 9.58 -6.94
CA ALA A 327 -15.34 9.81 -5.51
C ALA A 327 -15.43 11.31 -5.23
N GLU A 328 -15.94 11.65 -4.04
CA GLU A 328 -16.05 13.04 -3.62
C GLU A 328 -14.70 13.52 -3.06
N PHE A 329 -14.21 14.66 -3.55
CA PHE A 329 -12.89 15.18 -3.19
C PHE A 329 -12.93 16.70 -2.88
N PRO A 330 -12.63 17.12 -1.64
CA PRO A 330 -12.61 16.29 -0.43
C PRO A 330 -13.97 15.61 -0.17
N SER A 331 -13.98 14.54 0.61
CA SER A 331 -15.24 13.93 1.04
C SER A 331 -16.09 14.92 1.84
N GLY A 332 -17.37 15.04 1.50
CA GLY A 332 -18.28 16.05 2.06
C GLY A 332 -18.35 17.39 1.29
N SER A 333 -17.55 17.60 0.24
CA SER A 333 -17.55 18.83 -0.59
C SER A 333 -18.62 18.93 -1.67
N GLY A 334 -19.25 17.82 -2.07
CA GLY A 334 -20.11 17.69 -3.25
C GLY A 334 -19.38 17.60 -4.59
N VAL A 335 -18.07 17.86 -4.65
CA VAL A 335 -17.26 17.82 -5.88
C VAL A 335 -16.84 16.38 -6.17
N LYS A 336 -17.26 15.86 -7.32
CA LYS A 336 -16.91 14.50 -7.77
C LYS A 336 -15.73 14.54 -8.72
N MET A 337 -14.77 13.65 -8.48
CA MET A 337 -13.58 13.44 -9.32
C MET A 337 -13.46 11.96 -9.69
N ASN A 338 -12.97 11.65 -10.88
CA ASN A 338 -12.50 10.30 -11.20
C ASN A 338 -11.21 9.97 -10.44
N LEU A 339 -10.78 8.71 -10.44
CA LEU A 339 -9.63 8.30 -9.63
C LEU A 339 -8.30 8.83 -10.16
N GLY A 340 -8.21 9.18 -11.44
CA GLY A 340 -7.04 9.84 -12.03
C GLY A 340 -6.89 11.27 -11.54
N GLU A 341 -7.98 12.02 -11.47
CA GLU A 341 -8.03 13.38 -10.91
C GLU A 341 -7.69 13.38 -9.42
N VAL A 342 -8.21 12.42 -8.65
CA VAL A 342 -7.85 12.23 -7.23
C VAL A 342 -6.34 11.95 -7.10
N ALA A 343 -5.78 11.08 -7.92
CA ALA A 343 -4.34 10.78 -7.92
C ALA A 343 -3.49 12.02 -8.25
N ALA A 344 -3.93 12.84 -9.21
CA ALA A 344 -3.27 14.10 -9.55
C ALA A 344 -3.32 15.10 -8.38
N GLU A 345 -4.45 15.21 -7.69
CA GLU A 345 -4.58 16.13 -6.56
C GLU A 345 -3.73 15.69 -5.35
N LEU A 346 -3.65 14.39 -5.05
CA LEU A 346 -2.71 13.87 -4.05
C LEU A 346 -1.25 14.16 -4.44
N SER A 347 -0.91 14.02 -5.73
CA SER A 347 0.43 14.37 -6.25
C SER A 347 0.74 15.85 -6.02
N ARG A 348 -0.20 16.76 -6.34
CA ARG A 348 -0.05 18.21 -6.11
C ARG A 348 0.11 18.54 -4.63
N ARG A 349 -0.64 17.87 -3.73
CA ARG A 349 -0.52 18.06 -2.27
C ARG A 349 0.87 17.70 -1.76
N LEU A 350 1.45 16.59 -2.22
CA LEU A 350 2.83 16.19 -1.88
C LEU A 350 3.85 17.17 -2.48
N SER A 351 3.69 17.57 -3.74
CA SER A 351 4.58 18.56 -4.36
C SER A 351 4.56 19.91 -3.63
N ARG A 352 3.40 20.33 -3.12
CA ARG A 352 3.23 21.59 -2.38
C ARG A 352 4.15 21.70 -1.17
N LEU A 353 4.53 20.58 -0.53
CA LEU A 353 5.50 20.56 0.57
C LEU A 353 6.80 21.32 0.23
N PHE A 354 7.22 21.21 -1.03
CA PHE A 354 8.48 21.77 -1.52
C PHE A 354 8.32 23.08 -2.26
N LEU A 355 7.10 23.57 -2.50
CA LEU A 355 6.85 24.80 -3.24
C LEU A 355 6.64 25.99 -2.30
N ARG A 356 6.93 27.20 -2.79
CA ARG A 356 6.59 28.42 -2.04
C ARG A 356 5.09 28.68 -2.17
N ASP A 357 4.45 29.00 -1.06
CA ASP A 357 3.06 29.46 -1.03
C ASP A 357 2.95 30.96 -1.37
N ALA A 358 1.73 31.50 -1.26
CA ALA A 358 1.46 32.92 -1.49
C ALA A 358 2.21 33.87 -0.54
N THR A 359 2.69 33.38 0.61
CA THR A 359 3.51 34.13 1.57
C THR A 359 5.01 33.99 1.28
N GLY A 360 5.38 33.24 0.24
CA GLY A 360 6.77 32.96 -0.12
C GLY A 360 7.43 31.87 0.72
N ARG A 361 6.68 31.18 1.59
CA ARG A 361 7.20 30.16 2.52
C ARG A 361 6.98 28.76 1.97
N ARG A 362 7.86 27.82 2.36
CA ARG A 362 7.71 26.39 2.02
C ARG A 362 7.26 25.58 3.23
N PRO A 363 6.24 24.71 3.12
CA PRO A 363 5.82 23.86 4.23
C PRO A 363 6.95 23.00 4.79
N VAL A 364 7.82 22.44 3.94
CA VAL A 364 8.93 21.56 4.34
C VAL A 364 9.86 22.17 5.40
N PHE A 365 10.01 23.50 5.42
CA PHE A 365 10.85 24.18 6.40
C PHE A 365 10.11 24.59 7.68
N GLY A 366 8.78 24.42 7.73
CA GLY A 366 7.96 24.71 8.90
C GLY A 366 8.28 26.08 9.53
N GLY A 367 8.57 26.07 10.83
CA GLY A 367 8.94 27.25 11.60
C GLY A 367 10.42 27.69 11.50
N ALA A 368 11.26 26.98 10.74
CA ALA A 368 12.70 27.24 10.70
C ALA A 368 13.04 28.51 9.87
N ARG A 369 13.03 29.68 10.53
CA ARG A 369 13.22 30.99 9.88
C ARG A 369 14.45 31.08 8.97
N LYS A 370 15.57 30.46 9.37
CA LYS A 370 16.79 30.43 8.55
C LYS A 370 16.54 29.86 7.16
N PHE A 371 15.84 28.72 7.06
CA PHE A 371 15.52 28.11 5.77
C PHE A 371 14.32 28.77 5.07
N GLN A 372 13.51 29.56 5.76
CA GLN A 372 12.40 30.27 5.13
C GLN A 372 12.83 31.62 4.53
N GLU A 373 13.65 32.38 5.26
CA GLU A 373 13.85 33.81 5.02
C GLU A 373 15.25 34.15 4.49
N ASP A 374 16.29 33.40 4.90
CA ASP A 374 17.68 33.71 4.56
C ASP A 374 17.95 33.48 3.06
N ALA A 375 18.42 34.52 2.37
CA ALA A 375 18.69 34.48 0.93
C ALA A 375 19.73 33.41 0.53
N HIS A 376 20.60 32.99 1.45
CA HIS A 376 21.61 31.96 1.23
C HIS A 376 21.12 30.54 1.50
N PHE A 377 20.01 30.36 2.24
CA PHE A 377 19.53 29.03 2.64
C PHE A 377 18.15 28.67 2.07
N ARG A 378 17.32 29.65 1.73
CA ARG A 378 15.91 29.44 1.36
C ARG A 378 15.64 28.62 0.10
N ASP A 379 16.67 28.42 -0.72
CA ASP A 379 16.60 27.64 -1.96
C ASP A 379 17.39 26.32 -1.89
N HIS A 380 17.98 26.01 -0.73
CA HIS A 380 18.60 24.71 -0.45
C HIS A 380 17.57 23.76 0.17
N LEU A 381 16.79 23.11 -0.71
CA LEU A 381 15.75 22.16 -0.30
C LEU A 381 16.36 20.96 0.42
N LEU A 382 15.74 20.62 1.56
CA LEU A 382 16.07 19.45 2.35
C LEU A 382 15.02 18.36 2.14
N PHE A 383 15.44 17.10 2.21
CA PHE A 383 14.59 15.94 2.01
C PHE A 383 14.42 15.24 3.35
N TYR A 384 13.23 15.37 3.93
CA TYR A 384 12.97 14.83 5.26
C TYR A 384 12.44 13.40 5.21
N GLU A 385 12.60 12.68 6.31
CA GLU A 385 12.13 11.31 6.49
C GLU A 385 10.61 11.21 6.33
N TYR A 386 9.89 12.11 7.00
CA TYR A 386 8.44 12.27 6.94
C TYR A 386 8.04 13.72 7.19
N PHE A 387 6.74 14.01 7.05
CA PHE A 387 6.21 15.36 7.11
C PHE A 387 5.07 15.45 8.09
N HIS A 388 5.00 16.55 8.83
CA HIS A 388 3.95 16.79 9.80
C HIS A 388 2.56 16.66 9.18
N GLY A 389 1.69 15.85 9.78
CA GLY A 389 0.38 15.49 9.24
C GLY A 389 -0.54 16.68 8.94
N ASP A 390 -0.44 17.76 9.71
CA ASP A 390 -1.29 18.94 9.53
C ASP A 390 -0.65 20.17 8.87
N ASN A 391 0.66 20.42 9.04
CA ASN A 391 1.30 21.66 8.57
C ASN A 391 2.43 21.42 7.55
N GLY A 392 2.80 20.17 7.28
CA GLY A 392 3.79 19.81 6.25
C GLY A 392 5.24 20.10 6.61
N ALA A 393 5.56 20.47 7.86
CA ALA A 393 6.94 20.60 8.31
C ALA A 393 7.71 19.28 8.13
N GLY A 394 8.94 19.35 7.61
CA GLY A 394 9.80 18.19 7.50
C GLY A 394 10.34 17.76 8.87
N ILE A 395 10.27 16.46 9.17
CA ILE A 395 10.65 15.85 10.45
C ILE A 395 11.56 14.63 10.20
N GLY A 396 12.40 14.30 11.19
CA GLY A 396 13.35 13.20 11.11
C GLY A 396 14.60 13.58 10.32
N ALA A 397 15.27 12.58 9.74
CA ALA A 397 16.50 12.79 8.97
C ALA A 397 16.27 13.74 7.77
N SER A 398 17.09 14.79 7.64
CA SER A 398 16.89 15.88 6.67
C SER A 398 17.62 15.72 5.31
N HIS A 399 18.36 14.62 5.16
CA HIS A 399 19.06 14.24 3.93
C HIS A 399 18.52 12.90 3.38
N GLN A 400 17.23 12.65 3.56
CA GLN A 400 16.51 11.49 3.07
C GLN A 400 16.24 11.59 1.56
N THR A 401 17.29 11.70 0.75
CA THR A 401 17.22 11.50 -0.71
C THR A 401 17.03 10.03 -1.09
N GLY A 402 16.55 9.21 -0.15
CA GLY A 402 15.93 7.91 -0.40
C GLY A 402 14.51 8.10 -0.93
N TRP A 403 13.49 7.69 -0.15
CA TRP A 403 12.11 7.70 -0.64
C TRP A 403 11.51 9.08 -0.90
N THR A 404 11.99 10.14 -0.24
CA THR A 404 11.42 11.49 -0.43
C THR A 404 11.78 12.07 -1.79
N ALA A 405 12.83 11.55 -2.44
CA ALA A 405 13.18 11.90 -3.82
C ALA A 405 12.10 11.52 -4.85
N LEU A 406 11.13 10.67 -4.49
CA LEU A 406 9.96 10.36 -5.32
C LEU A 406 9.16 11.61 -5.72
N VAL A 407 9.29 12.72 -4.98
CA VAL A 407 8.69 14.01 -5.36
C VAL A 407 9.09 14.46 -6.76
N ALA A 408 10.32 14.15 -7.21
CA ALA A 408 10.79 14.51 -8.55
C ALA A 408 9.91 13.85 -9.62
N LYS A 409 9.50 12.60 -9.39
CA LYS A 409 8.61 11.88 -10.31
C LYS A 409 7.20 12.48 -10.31
N LEU A 410 6.68 12.84 -9.13
CA LEU A 410 5.36 13.45 -9.00
C LEU A 410 5.29 14.82 -9.69
N LEU A 411 6.34 15.62 -9.55
CA LEU A 411 6.49 16.92 -10.23
C LEU A 411 6.57 16.74 -11.74
N GLN A 412 7.34 15.75 -12.24
CA GLN A 412 7.38 15.45 -13.67
C GLN A 412 6.01 15.04 -14.22
N GLN A 413 5.21 14.29 -13.46
CA GLN A 413 3.89 13.84 -13.89
C GLN A 413 2.81 14.92 -13.82
N SER A 414 2.96 15.90 -12.93
CA SER A 414 1.93 16.92 -12.65
C SER A 414 2.29 18.32 -13.18
N GLY A 415 3.52 18.49 -13.68
CA GLY A 415 4.09 19.77 -14.13
C GLY A 415 4.15 19.95 -15.65
N GLU A 416 3.78 18.92 -16.42
CA GLU A 416 3.26 19.06 -17.79
C GLU A 416 1.75 19.27 -17.72
#